data_AF-R7MI92-F1
#
_entry.id   AF-R7MI92-F1
#
_cell.length_a   1.000
_cell.length_b   1.000
_cell.length_c   1.000
_cell.angle_alpha   90.00
_cell.angle_beta   90.00
_cell.angle_gamma   90.00
#
_symmetry.space_group_name_H-M   'P 1'
#
loop_
_entity.id
_entity.type
_entity.pdbx_description
1 polymer ?
#
loop_
_entity_poly.entity_id
_entity_poly.type
_entity_poly.pdbx_seq_one_letter_code
_entity_poly.pdbx_strand_id
1 'polypeptide(L)' 'MKHLTKRELEVCKYLTQGLDNSEIAARLFISRHTVKIYVSSIIEALGAKNRTEAAYILAKRNIM' A
#
# COMPACT_ATOMS: atom_id res chain seq x y z
N MET A 1 -13.68 8.25 -7.69
CA MET A 1 -12.40 8.09 -6.97
C MET A 1 -12.59 7.00 -5.93
N LYS A 2 -11.79 5.91 -5.98
CA LYS A 2 -11.90 4.83 -4.99
C LYS A 2 -11.25 5.31 -3.69
N HIS A 3 -12.02 5.37 -2.61
CA HIS A 3 -11.48 5.64 -1.29
C HIS A 3 -10.77 4.39 -0.77
N LEU A 4 -9.56 4.56 -0.25
CA LEU A 4 -8.83 3.48 0.39
C LEU A 4 -9.55 3.08 1.69
N THR A 5 -9.71 1.78 1.87
CA THR A 5 -10.20 1.22 3.13
C THR A 5 -9.20 1.45 4.26
N LYS A 6 -9.63 1.33 5.52
CA LYS A 6 -8.73 1.42 6.68
C LYS A 6 -7.53 0.49 6.54
N ARG A 7 -7.74 -0.72 6.06
CA ARG A 7 -6.67 -1.71 5.90
C ARG A 7 -5.69 -1.36 4.78
N GLU A 8 -6.19 -0.82 3.68
CA GLU A 8 -5.34 -0.30 2.60
C GLU A 8 -4.53 0.91 3.05
N LEU A 9 -5.09 1.80 3.89
CA LEU A 9 -4.36 2.92 4.48
C LEU A 9 -3.23 2.45 5.40
N GLU A 10 -3.46 1.42 6.21
CA GLU A 10 -2.39 0.81 7.02
C GLU A 10 -1.27 0.26 6.15
N VAL A 11 -1.60 -0.42 5.04
CA VAL A 11 -0.61 -0.92 4.07
C VAL A 11 0.14 0.24 3.40
N CYS A 12 -0.56 1.32 3.04
CA CYS A 12 0.05 2.52 2.45
C CYS A 12 1.13 3.12 3.36
N LYS A 13 0.86 3.20 4.68
CA LYS A 13 1.82 3.73 5.66
C LYS A 13 3.14 2.99 5.66
N TYR A 14 3.12 1.66 5.50
CA TYR A 14 4.34 0.86 5.46
C TYR A 14 4.97 0.83 4.06
N LEU A 15 4.15 0.91 3.02
CA LEU A 15 4.59 0.96 1.64
C LEU A 15 5.40 2.24 1.34
N THR A 16 5.02 3.39 1.92
CA THR A 16 5.79 4.65 1.83
C THR A 16 7.11 4.60 2.60
N GLN A 17 7.22 3.75 3.62
CA GLN A 17 8.46 3.48 4.35
C GLN A 17 9.41 2.52 3.59
N GLY A 18 9.00 2.03 2.41
CA GLY A 18 9.82 1.15 1.57
C GLY A 18 9.77 -0.33 1.95
N LEU A 19 8.91 -0.73 2.90
CA LEU A 19 8.82 -2.12 3.37
C LEU A 19 8.31 -3.05 2.27
N ASP A 20 8.79 -4.29 2.28
CA ASP A 20 8.29 -5.33 1.39
C ASP A 20 7.00 -6.00 1.90
N ASN A 21 6.36 -6.81 1.04
CA ASN A 21 5.08 -7.44 1.40
C ASN A 21 5.20 -8.41 2.59
N SER A 22 6.38 -8.99 2.84
CA SER A 22 6.65 -9.91 3.93
C SER A 22 6.79 -9.14 5.25
N GLU A 23 7.50 -8.01 5.22
CA GLU A 23 7.66 -7.10 6.35
C GLU A 23 6.34 -6.43 6.76
N ILE A 24 5.52 -6.05 5.78
CA ILE A 24 4.18 -5.52 5.99
C ILE A 24 3.28 -6.62 6.58
N ALA A 25 3.35 -7.84 6.04
CA ALA A 25 2.59 -8.99 6.53
C ALA A 25 2.88 -9.28 8.00
N ALA A 26 4.17 -9.27 8.38
CA ALA A 26 4.59 -9.47 9.76
C ALA A 26 4.05 -8.39 10.70
N ARG A 27 4.10 -7.11 10.30
CA ARG A 27 3.60 -5.98 11.11
C ARG A 27 2.09 -5.96 11.23
N LEU A 28 1.38 -6.42 10.20
CA LEU A 28 -0.08 -6.42 10.14
C LEU A 28 -0.70 -7.75 10.60
N PHE A 29 0.11 -8.74 10.98
CA PHE A 29 -0.34 -10.08 11.36
C PHE A 29 -1.26 -10.74 10.32
N ILE A 30 -0.90 -10.61 9.04
CA ILE A 30 -1.63 -11.21 7.90
C ILE A 30 -0.68 -11.93 6.96
N SER A 31 -1.23 -12.71 6.02
CA SER A 31 -0.38 -13.40 5.04
C SER A 31 0.23 -12.43 4.03
N ARG A 32 1.42 -12.76 3.51
CA ARG A 32 2.05 -12.06 2.38
C ARG A 32 1.15 -11.99 1.15
N HIS A 33 0.35 -13.04 0.93
CA HIS A 33 -0.62 -13.09 -0.17
C HIS A 33 -1.71 -12.02 0.01
N THR A 34 -2.25 -11.88 1.23
CA THR A 34 -3.23 -10.85 1.57
C THR A 34 -2.65 -9.44 1.36
N VAL A 35 -1.41 -9.19 1.77
CA VAL A 35 -0.72 -7.91 1.50
C VAL A 35 -0.60 -7.66 0.01
N LYS A 36 -0.26 -8.67 -0.80
CA LYS A 36 -0.17 -8.53 -2.26
C LYS A 36 -1.50 -8.06 -2.86
N ILE A 37 -2.63 -8.59 -2.39
CA ILE A 37 -3.97 -8.17 -2.82
C ILE A 37 -4.22 -6.69 -2.47
N TYR A 38 -3.90 -6.27 -1.25
CA TYR A 38 -4.03 -4.87 -0.84
C TYR A 38 -3.15 -3.95 -1.68
N VAL A 39 -1.87 -4.31 -1.90
CA VAL A 39 -0.95 -3.52 -2.73
C VAL A 39 -1.46 -3.38 -4.16
N SER A 40 -1.95 -4.45 -4.78
CA SER A 40 -2.57 -4.38 -6.11
C SER A 40 -3.78 -3.45 -6.13
N SER A 41 -4.66 -3.56 -5.12
CA SER A 41 -5.86 -2.71 -5.01
C SER A 41 -5.50 -1.23 -4.80
N ILE A 42 -4.44 -0.95 -4.04
CA ILE A 42 -3.90 0.41 -3.83
C ILE A 42 -3.32 0.97 -5.12
N ILE A 43 -2.51 0.20 -5.85
CA ILE A 43 -1.93 0.60 -7.13
C ILE A 43 -3.04 1.00 -8.11
N GLU A 44 -4.07 0.16 -8.23
CA GLU A 44 -5.24 0.43 -9.06
C GLU A 44 -6.00 1.68 -8.60
N ALA A 45 -6.27 1.81 -7.30
CA ALA A 45 -6.98 2.96 -6.73
C ALA A 45 -6.24 4.29 -6.94
N LEU A 46 -4.90 4.26 -6.92
CA LEU A 46 -4.05 5.42 -7.14
C LEU A 46 -3.78 5.71 -8.62
N GLY A 47 -4.11 4.78 -9.52
CA GLY A 47 -3.74 4.86 -10.94
C GLY A 47 -2.22 4.78 -11.17
N ALA A 48 -1.49 4.12 -10.26
CA ALA A 48 -0.05 3.91 -10.39
C ALA A 48 0.27 2.74 -11.32
N LYS A 49 1.43 2.74 -11.98
CA LYS A 49 1.88 1.63 -12.83
C LYS A 49 2.58 0.53 -12.03
N ASN A 50 3.18 0.89 -10.89
CA ASN A 50 3.91 -0.04 -10.04
C ASN A 50 3.95 0.43 -8.59
N ARG A 51 4.46 -0.43 -7.70
CA ARG A 51 4.55 -0.13 -6.26
C ARG A 51 5.39 1.11 -5.94
N THR A 52 6.43 1.39 -6.72
CA THR A 52 7.32 2.53 -6.50
C THR A 52 6.59 3.83 -6.84
N GLU A 53 5.87 3.84 -7.96
CA GLU A 53 5.01 4.96 -8.35
C GLU A 53 3.86 5.15 -7.35
N ALA A 54 3.26 4.07 -6.85
CA ALA A 54 2.26 4.15 -5.80
C ALA A 54 2.83 4.78 -4.52
N ALA A 55 4.02 4.35 -4.07
CA ALA A 55 4.71 4.93 -2.92
C ALA A 55 5.01 6.43 -3.14
N TYR A 56 5.47 6.80 -4.34
CA TYR A 56 5.74 8.18 -4.71
C TYR A 56 4.47 9.04 -4.71
N ILE A 57 3.37 8.54 -5.28
CA ILE A 57 2.07 9.25 -5.28
C ILE A 57 1.56 9.45 -3.84
N LEU A 58 1.67 8.42 -2.99
CA LEU A 58 1.27 8.51 -1.59
C LEU A 58 2.10 9.55 -0.82
N ALA A 59 3.43 9.52 -0.98
CA ALA A 59 4.33 10.49 -0.38
C ALA A 59 4.05 11.92 -0.87
N LYS A 60 3.81 12.10 -2.18
CA LYS A 60 3.52 13.40 -2.78
C LYS A 60 2.16 13.97 -2.37
N ARG A 61 1.15 13.12 -2.19
CA ARG A 61 -0.21 13.56 -1.83
C ARG A 61 -0.35 13.96 -0.35
N ASN A 62 0.71 13.87 0.46
CA ASN A 62 0.68 14.16 1.89
C ASN A 62 -0.49 13.42 2.60
N ILE A 63 -0.84 12.22 2.11
CA ILE A 63 -1.85 11.36 2.71
C ILE A 63 -1.12 10.57 3.80
N MET A 64 -0.76 11.25 4.87
CA MET A 64 -0.26 10.67 6.12
C MET A 64 -0.31 11.71 7.24
#